data_AF-A0A3N2DAV9-F1
#
_entry.id   AF-A0A3N2DAV9-F1
#
_cell.length_a   1.000
_cell.length_b   1.000
_cell.length_c   1.000
_cell.angle_alpha   90.00
_cell.angle_beta   90.00
_cell.angle_gamma   90.00
#
_symmetry.space_group_name_H-M   'P 1'
#
loop_
_entity.id
_entity.type
_entity.pdbx_description
1 polymer ?
#
loop_
_entity_poly.entity_id
_entity_poly.type
_entity_poly.pdbx_seq_one_letter_code
_entity_poly.pdbx_strand_id
1 'polypeptide(L)'
;MELFEVRRMAVELLARHGLGGWRVTFDRAKTRAGRCSFSTHEISLSAPLMRLQEYPEVRDTILHEIAHALVGPAHGHDEAWRTTAQRIGASGDRVLRTDALPVQDWVGTCRAGHRVARHRRPIRPMLCETCARAGQGAVSGGGGATSAMDAMLVWRYKGRPVPMTPAYRAAEAAMRARATSNAPGQRGA
;
A
#
# COMPACT_ATOMS: atom_id res chain seq x y z
N MET A 1 -3.56 -19.72 -2.20
CA MET A 1 -3.19 -20.72 -3.24
C MET A 1 -1.66 -20.79 -3.42
N GLU A 2 -1.08 -21.94 -3.82
CA GLU A 2 0.38 -22.06 -4.00
C GLU A 2 0.87 -21.38 -5.28
N LEU A 3 2.06 -20.75 -5.25
CA LEU A 3 2.54 -19.93 -6.39
C LEU A 3 2.75 -20.72 -7.69
N PHE A 4 3.06 -22.01 -7.59
CA PHE A 4 3.18 -22.88 -8.76
C PHE A 4 1.82 -23.04 -9.46
N GLU A 5 0.73 -23.21 -8.70
CA GLU A 5 -0.64 -23.32 -9.23
C GLU A 5 -1.09 -22.00 -9.86
N VAL A 6 -0.79 -20.88 -9.20
CA VAL A 6 -1.05 -19.53 -9.71
C VAL A 6 -0.34 -19.33 -11.05
N ARG A 7 0.95 -19.71 -11.14
CA ARG A 7 1.73 -19.60 -12.38
C ARG A 7 1.14 -20.47 -13.49
N ARG A 8 0.79 -21.72 -13.19
CA ARG A 8 0.18 -22.65 -14.15
C ARG A 8 -1.12 -22.06 -14.70
N MET A 9 -2.01 -21.60 -13.83
CA MET A 9 -3.26 -20.95 -14.21
C MET A 9 -3.02 -19.73 -15.08
N ALA A 10 -2.07 -18.87 -14.71
CA ALA A 10 -1.77 -17.65 -15.46
C ALA A 10 -1.26 -17.95 -16.87
N VAL A 11 -0.37 -18.94 -17.02
CA VAL A 11 0.13 -19.38 -18.33
C VAL A 11 -1.00 -19.99 -19.17
N GLU A 12 -1.85 -20.83 -18.59
CA GLU A 12 -3.00 -21.42 -19.29
C GLU A 12 -4.01 -20.35 -19.74
N LEU A 13 -4.26 -19.32 -18.92
CA LEU A 13 -5.15 -18.22 -19.28
C LEU A 13 -4.55 -17.32 -20.36
N LEU A 14 -3.27 -16.98 -20.26
CA LEU A 14 -2.57 -16.22 -21.29
C LEU A 14 -2.64 -16.93 -22.65
N ALA A 15 -2.34 -18.22 -22.68
CA ALA A 15 -2.42 -19.02 -23.91
C ALA A 15 -3.84 -19.04 -24.49
N ARG A 16 -4.85 -19.27 -23.64
CA ARG A 16 -6.27 -19.25 -24.05
C ARG A 16 -6.73 -17.93 -24.66
N HIS A 17 -6.14 -16.82 -24.26
CA HIS A 17 -6.50 -15.49 -24.76
C HIS A 17 -5.51 -14.94 -25.80
N GLY A 18 -4.70 -15.80 -26.43
CA GLY A 18 -3.81 -15.40 -27.53
C GLY A 18 -2.55 -14.64 -27.10
N LEU A 19 -2.22 -14.66 -25.80
CA LEU A 19 -1.06 -13.96 -25.22
C LEU A 19 0.08 -14.95 -24.89
N GLY A 20 0.27 -16.00 -25.70
CA GLY A 20 1.29 -17.03 -25.45
C GLY A 20 2.74 -16.52 -25.41
N GLY A 21 3.02 -15.36 -26.00
CA GLY A 21 4.32 -14.68 -25.92
C GLY A 21 4.56 -13.85 -24.66
N TRP A 22 3.55 -13.72 -23.79
CA TRP A 22 3.65 -12.93 -22.56
C TRP A 22 4.22 -13.75 -21.40
N ARG A 23 4.98 -13.10 -20.53
CA ARG A 23 5.56 -13.72 -19.34
C ARG A 23 4.71 -13.47 -18.11
N VAL A 24 4.75 -14.44 -17.18
CA VAL A 24 4.20 -14.30 -15.82
C VAL A 24 5.35 -14.20 -14.82
N THR A 25 5.35 -13.14 -14.02
CA THR A 25 6.32 -12.93 -12.94
C THR A 25 5.62 -12.76 -11.60
N PHE A 26 6.40 -12.85 -10.52
CA PHE A 26 5.93 -12.59 -9.17
C PHE A 26 6.74 -11.48 -8.52
N ASP A 27 6.06 -10.53 -7.91
CA ASP A 27 6.66 -9.45 -7.14
C ASP A 27 6.26 -9.50 -5.65
N ARG A 28 6.76 -8.53 -4.89
CA ARG A 28 6.53 -8.40 -3.45
C ARG A 28 5.59 -7.24 -3.10
N ALA A 29 4.76 -6.78 -4.05
CA ALA A 29 3.75 -5.76 -3.75
C ALA A 29 2.78 -6.29 -2.70
N LYS A 30 2.31 -5.43 -1.80
CA LYS A 30 1.34 -5.80 -0.75
C LYS A 30 0.01 -5.04 -0.87
N THR A 31 -0.08 -4.14 -1.86
CA THR A 31 -1.21 -3.22 -2.07
C THR A 31 -1.79 -3.25 -3.48
N ARG A 32 -1.16 -3.99 -4.42
CA ARG A 32 -1.72 -4.30 -5.74
C ARG A 32 -1.54 -5.78 -6.00
N ALA A 33 -2.54 -6.45 -6.55
CA ALA A 33 -2.51 -7.88 -6.80
C ALA A 33 -1.85 -8.25 -8.12
N GLY A 34 -2.03 -7.43 -9.15
CA GLY A 34 -1.45 -7.61 -10.48
C GLY A 34 -0.83 -6.34 -11.04
N ARG A 35 -0.16 -6.48 -12.18
CA ARG A 35 0.24 -5.40 -13.08
C ARG A 35 0.51 -5.95 -14.47
N CYS A 36 -0.12 -5.37 -15.48
CA CYS A 36 0.22 -5.53 -16.88
C CYS A 36 1.33 -4.55 -17.32
N SER A 37 2.32 -5.04 -18.05
CA SER A 37 3.42 -4.26 -18.64
C SER A 37 3.53 -4.55 -20.14
N PHE A 38 3.06 -3.59 -20.95
CA PHE A 38 3.08 -3.69 -22.41
C PHE A 38 4.48 -3.72 -23.00
N SER A 39 5.38 -2.85 -22.53
CA SER A 39 6.74 -2.73 -23.09
C SER A 39 7.56 -4.01 -22.97
N THR A 40 7.27 -4.83 -21.96
CA THR A 40 7.98 -6.08 -21.68
C THR A 40 7.16 -7.33 -21.95
N HIS A 41 5.92 -7.19 -22.42
CA HIS A 41 4.90 -8.25 -22.54
C HIS A 41 4.86 -9.14 -21.29
N GLU A 42 4.56 -8.54 -20.14
CA GLU A 42 4.61 -9.21 -18.84
C GLU A 42 3.41 -8.90 -17.95
N ILE A 43 2.91 -9.92 -17.26
CA ILE A 43 1.98 -9.80 -16.13
C ILE A 43 2.75 -10.15 -14.85
N SER A 44 2.85 -9.19 -13.93
CA SER A 44 3.45 -9.40 -12.61
C SER A 44 2.36 -9.52 -11.54
N LEU A 45 2.38 -10.63 -10.80
CA LEU A 45 1.44 -10.92 -9.72
C LEU A 45 2.10 -10.75 -8.34
N SER A 46 1.36 -10.26 -7.36
CA SER A 46 1.85 -10.15 -5.99
C SER A 46 1.91 -11.52 -5.33
N ALA A 47 3.11 -12.07 -5.14
CA ALA A 47 3.27 -13.32 -4.41
C ALA A 47 2.70 -13.31 -2.98
N PRO A 48 2.78 -12.20 -2.21
CA PRO A 48 2.10 -12.11 -0.92
C PRO A 48 0.58 -12.21 -1.02
N LEU A 49 -0.06 -11.56 -2.00
CA LEU A 49 -1.53 -11.55 -2.13
C LEU A 49 -2.05 -12.86 -2.71
N MET A 50 -1.40 -13.41 -3.74
CA MET A 50 -1.82 -14.68 -4.35
C MET A 50 -1.83 -15.86 -3.35
N ARG A 51 -0.99 -15.81 -2.31
CA ARG A 51 -1.00 -16.81 -1.24
C ARG A 51 -2.19 -16.70 -0.31
N LEU A 52 -2.71 -15.48 -0.10
CA LEU A 52 -3.81 -15.19 0.80
C LEU A 52 -5.19 -15.39 0.15
N GLN A 53 -5.21 -15.45 -1.18
CA GLN A 53 -6.44 -15.54 -1.96
C GLN A 53 -6.78 -16.99 -2.34
N GLU A 54 -8.07 -17.23 -2.47
CA GLU A 54 -8.63 -18.47 -3.00
C GLU A 54 -8.64 -18.44 -4.54
N TYR A 55 -8.95 -19.59 -5.14
CA TYR A 55 -8.96 -19.78 -6.57
C TYR A 55 -9.74 -18.69 -7.36
N PRO A 56 -11.00 -18.33 -7.01
CA PRO A 56 -11.76 -17.39 -7.82
C PRO A 56 -11.16 -15.98 -7.81
N GLU A 57 -10.62 -15.51 -6.69
CA GLU A 57 -9.99 -14.18 -6.58
C GLU A 57 -8.65 -14.12 -7.33
N VAL A 58 -7.86 -15.20 -7.29
CA VAL A 58 -6.62 -15.30 -8.08
C VAL A 58 -6.95 -15.31 -9.57
N ARG A 59 -7.93 -16.12 -9.99
CA ARG A 59 -8.36 -16.19 -11.39
C ARG A 59 -8.85 -14.82 -11.88
N ASP A 60 -9.65 -14.12 -11.07
CA ASP A 60 -10.16 -12.79 -11.40
C ASP A 60 -9.02 -11.78 -11.56
N THR A 61 -8.03 -11.80 -10.67
CA THR A 61 -6.82 -10.95 -10.78
C THR A 61 -6.05 -11.22 -12.07
N ILE A 62 -5.84 -12.48 -12.44
CA ILE A 62 -5.12 -12.83 -13.67
C ILE A 62 -5.89 -12.32 -14.89
N LEU A 63 -7.20 -12.58 -14.96
CA LEU A 63 -8.03 -12.12 -16.06
C LEU A 63 -8.13 -10.60 -16.14
N HIS A 64 -8.11 -9.90 -15.01
CA HIS A 64 -8.02 -8.44 -14.95
C HIS A 64 -6.79 -7.92 -15.72
N GLU A 65 -5.62 -8.50 -15.45
CA GLU A 65 -4.38 -8.10 -16.12
C GLU A 65 -4.33 -8.54 -17.58
N ILE A 66 -4.93 -9.68 -17.92
CA ILE A 66 -5.11 -10.13 -19.32
C ILE A 66 -6.03 -9.17 -20.07
N ALA A 67 -7.12 -8.71 -19.46
CA ALA A 67 -8.02 -7.73 -20.07
C ALA A 67 -7.26 -6.46 -20.43
N HIS A 68 -6.40 -5.96 -19.52
CA HIS A 68 -5.51 -4.84 -19.83
C HIS A 68 -4.65 -5.14 -21.05
N ALA A 69 -3.94 -6.28 -21.07
CA ALA A 69 -3.09 -6.69 -22.19
C ALA A 69 -3.83 -6.75 -23.54
N LEU A 70 -5.11 -7.15 -23.53
CA LEU A 70 -5.94 -7.27 -24.73
C LEU A 70 -6.43 -5.92 -25.27
N VAL A 71 -6.79 -4.97 -24.39
CA VAL A 71 -7.34 -3.68 -24.85
C VAL A 71 -6.28 -2.67 -25.24
N GLY A 72 -5.06 -2.77 -24.69
CA GLY A 72 -3.98 -1.85 -25.01
C GLY A 72 -3.71 -0.79 -23.94
N PRO A 73 -2.54 -0.13 -23.95
CA PRO A 73 -2.10 0.78 -22.90
C PRO A 73 -2.85 2.13 -22.86
N ALA A 74 -3.59 2.46 -23.92
CA ALA A 74 -4.43 3.65 -23.98
C ALA A 74 -5.70 3.51 -23.11
N HIS A 75 -6.05 2.28 -22.74
CA HIS A 75 -7.24 1.97 -21.98
C HIS A 75 -6.88 1.75 -20.51
N GLY A 76 -7.53 2.52 -19.64
CA GLY A 76 -7.55 2.24 -18.20
C GLY A 76 -8.63 1.22 -17.86
N HIS A 77 -9.34 1.43 -16.74
CA HIS A 77 -10.55 0.66 -16.42
C HIS A 77 -11.81 1.24 -17.08
N ASP A 78 -11.72 1.60 -18.36
CA ASP A 78 -12.81 2.18 -19.13
C ASP A 78 -13.82 1.12 -19.60
N GLU A 79 -14.76 1.51 -20.46
CA GLU A 79 -15.79 0.61 -20.99
C GLU A 79 -15.19 -0.50 -21.87
N ALA A 80 -14.22 -0.19 -22.71
CA ALA A 80 -13.54 -1.19 -23.54
C ALA A 80 -12.86 -2.26 -22.68
N TRP A 81 -12.16 -1.83 -21.62
CA TRP A 81 -11.58 -2.73 -20.64
C TRP A 81 -12.64 -3.54 -19.91
N ARG A 82 -13.69 -2.92 -19.38
CA ARG A 82 -14.74 -3.61 -18.60
C ARG A 82 -15.46 -4.66 -19.44
N THR A 83 -15.84 -4.31 -20.66
CA THR A 83 -16.47 -5.23 -21.62
C THR A 83 -15.55 -6.39 -21.93
N THR A 84 -14.26 -6.14 -22.15
CA THR A 84 -13.28 -7.19 -22.41
C THR A 84 -13.09 -8.10 -21.19
N ALA A 85 -12.96 -7.52 -19.99
CA ALA A 85 -12.80 -8.23 -18.74
C ALA A 85 -13.98 -9.18 -18.48
N GLN A 86 -15.21 -8.68 -18.61
CA GLN A 86 -16.43 -9.50 -18.46
C GLN A 86 -16.52 -10.59 -19.51
N ARG A 87 -16.19 -10.29 -20.77
CA ARG A 87 -16.19 -11.25 -21.88
C ARG A 87 -15.23 -12.43 -21.64
N ILE A 88 -14.08 -12.19 -21.03
CA ILE A 88 -13.11 -13.26 -20.69
C ILE A 88 -13.39 -13.91 -19.33
N GLY A 89 -14.49 -13.53 -18.66
CA GLY A 89 -14.96 -14.14 -17.42
C GLY A 89 -14.30 -13.59 -16.16
N ALA A 90 -13.79 -12.36 -16.18
CA ALA A 90 -13.52 -11.58 -14.98
C ALA A 90 -14.79 -10.85 -14.52
N SER A 91 -14.79 -10.39 -13.27
CA SER A 91 -15.86 -9.59 -12.68
C SER A 91 -16.06 -8.24 -13.39
N GLY A 92 -14.99 -7.67 -13.94
CA GLY A 92 -14.96 -6.27 -14.40
C GLY A 92 -14.85 -5.26 -13.27
N ASP A 93 -14.57 -5.73 -12.04
CA ASP A 93 -14.32 -4.88 -10.90
C ASP A 93 -12.85 -4.41 -10.85
N ARG A 94 -12.67 -3.20 -10.35
CA ARG A 94 -11.34 -2.58 -10.16
C ARG A 94 -10.73 -2.92 -8.81
N VAL A 95 -11.58 -3.26 -7.85
CA VAL A 95 -11.20 -3.43 -6.45
C VAL A 95 -10.78 -4.88 -6.25
N LEU A 96 -9.58 -5.07 -5.72
CA LEU A 96 -9.18 -6.36 -5.22
C LEU A 96 -10.16 -6.79 -4.13
N ARG A 97 -10.99 -7.80 -4.43
CA ARG A 97 -11.92 -8.37 -3.46
C ARG A 97 -11.14 -9.30 -2.53
N THR A 98 -10.53 -8.72 -1.50
CA THR A 98 -9.98 -9.51 -0.39
C THR A 98 -9.98 -8.70 0.89
N ASP A 99 -10.51 -9.29 1.94
CA ASP A 99 -10.36 -8.88 3.33
C ASP A 99 -8.97 -9.27 3.89
N ALA A 100 -8.34 -10.29 3.31
CA ALA A 100 -7.01 -10.78 3.64
C ALA A 100 -5.90 -9.90 3.04
N LEU A 101 -5.73 -8.70 3.60
CA LEU A 101 -4.56 -7.87 3.29
C LEU A 101 -3.31 -8.39 4.03
N PRO A 102 -2.10 -8.32 3.43
CA PRO A 102 -0.88 -8.75 4.08
C PRO A 102 -0.67 -8.00 5.39
N VAL A 103 -0.15 -8.69 6.41
CA VAL A 103 0.11 -8.07 7.71
C VAL A 103 0.98 -6.82 7.55
N GLN A 104 0.53 -5.74 8.19
CA GLN A 104 1.25 -4.48 8.29
C GLN A 104 2.18 -4.54 9.50
N ASP A 105 3.40 -5.03 9.27
CA ASP A 105 4.36 -5.30 10.35
C ASP A 105 4.84 -4.05 11.10
N TRP A 106 4.73 -2.87 10.49
CA TRP A 106 5.19 -1.61 11.08
C TRP A 106 4.01 -0.86 11.68
N VAL A 107 4.07 -0.59 12.99
CA VAL A 107 3.04 0.17 13.69
C VAL A 107 3.67 1.38 14.38
N GLY A 108 3.22 2.56 13.98
CA GLY A 108 3.54 3.83 14.63
C GLY A 108 2.46 4.18 15.64
N THR A 109 2.85 4.54 16.85
CA THR A 109 1.92 4.98 17.90
C THR A 109 2.31 6.39 18.35
N CYS A 110 1.34 7.32 18.40
CA CYS A 110 1.57 8.65 18.98
C CYS A 110 1.30 8.63 20.49
N ARG A 111 1.60 9.73 21.19
CA ARG A 111 1.40 9.82 22.65
C ARG A 111 -0.05 9.70 23.09
N ALA A 112 -0.99 10.14 22.26
CA ALA A 112 -2.43 9.97 22.50
C ALA A 112 -2.92 8.53 22.24
N GLY A 113 -2.04 7.61 21.84
CA GLY A 113 -2.39 6.20 21.64
C GLY A 113 -2.91 5.84 20.24
N HIS A 114 -3.10 6.81 19.33
CA HIS A 114 -3.49 6.51 17.95
C HIS A 114 -2.42 5.69 17.23
N ARG A 115 -2.86 4.71 16.42
CA ARG A 115 -1.99 3.76 15.73
C ARG A 115 -2.08 3.94 14.22
N VAL A 116 -0.93 3.94 13.56
CA VAL A 116 -0.80 3.95 12.10
C VAL A 116 0.01 2.73 11.68
N ALA A 117 -0.58 1.87 10.87
CA ALA A 117 0.09 0.68 10.37
C ALA A 117 0.68 0.92 8.96
N ARG A 118 1.80 0.25 8.65
CA ARG A 118 2.52 0.32 7.38
C ARG A 118 3.12 -1.05 7.03
N HIS A 119 3.28 -1.31 5.74
CA HIS A 119 3.96 -2.52 5.26
C HIS A 119 5.49 -2.40 5.24
N ARG A 120 6.02 -1.17 5.17
CA ARG A 120 7.47 -0.89 5.07
C ARG A 120 7.93 -0.01 6.21
N ARG A 121 9.22 -0.11 6.51
CA ARG A 121 9.90 0.77 7.45
C ARG A 121 9.76 2.23 7.00
N PRO A 122 9.30 3.13 7.89
CA PRO A 122 9.38 4.57 7.67
C PRO A 122 10.82 5.02 7.41
N ILE A 123 11.02 5.77 6.34
CA ILE A 123 12.32 6.38 6.03
C ILE A 123 12.45 7.83 6.55
N ARG A 124 11.33 8.43 6.95
CA ARG A 124 11.26 9.78 7.54
C ARG A 124 10.31 9.77 8.75
N PRO A 125 10.53 10.65 9.74
CA PRO A 125 9.60 10.85 10.83
C PRO A 125 8.23 11.29 10.30
N MET A 126 7.19 10.88 11.01
CA MET A 126 5.81 11.14 10.61
C MET A 126 5.00 11.57 11.83
N LEU A 127 4.03 12.44 11.60
CA LEU A 127 3.07 12.88 12.60
C LEU A 127 1.75 12.12 12.42
N CYS A 128 1.05 11.90 13.52
CA CYS A 128 -0.30 11.38 13.54
C CYS A 128 -1.24 12.42 12.95
N GLU A 129 -1.91 12.08 11.85
CA GLU A 129 -2.84 12.99 11.18
C GLU A 129 -4.02 13.38 12.07
N THR A 130 -4.53 12.46 12.89
CA THR A 130 -5.61 12.74 13.85
C THR A 130 -5.18 13.83 14.83
N CYS A 131 -3.99 13.70 15.42
CA CYS A 131 -3.45 14.72 16.33
C CYS A 131 -3.11 16.02 15.61
N ALA A 132 -2.58 15.95 14.39
CA ALA A 132 -2.23 17.14 13.61
C ALA A 132 -3.47 17.95 13.19
N ARG A 133 -4.61 17.29 12.93
CA ARG A 133 -5.90 17.94 12.68
C ARG A 133 -6.55 18.46 13.96
N ALA A 134 -6.49 17.70 15.06
CA ALA A 134 -7.01 18.12 16.36
C ALA A 134 -6.26 19.34 16.93
N GLY A 135 -4.96 19.49 16.66
CA GLY A 135 -4.20 20.69 17.02
C GLY A 135 -4.64 21.97 16.27
N GLN A 136 -5.52 21.86 15.27
CA GLN A 136 -6.09 22.99 14.51
C GLN A 136 -7.54 23.32 14.93
N GLY A 137 -8.15 22.52 15.81
CA GLY A 137 -9.51 22.70 16.29
C GLY A 137 -9.66 22.30 17.76
N ALA A 138 -9.97 23.27 18.61
CA ALA A 138 -10.23 23.06 20.02
C ALA A 138 -11.28 21.96 20.24
N VAL A 139 -10.98 20.99 21.11
CA VAL A 139 -12.04 20.22 21.78
C VAL A 139 -11.72 20.11 23.26
N SER A 140 -12.66 20.66 24.02
CA SER A 140 -12.84 20.53 25.45
C SER A 140 -12.94 19.06 25.86
N GLY A 141 -12.11 18.65 26.84
CA GLY A 141 -12.11 17.31 27.42
C GLY A 141 -10.75 16.64 27.35
N GLY A 142 -9.95 16.84 28.42
CA GLY A 142 -8.61 16.31 28.71
C GLY A 142 -8.06 15.22 27.78
N GLY A 143 -7.07 15.60 26.95
CA GLY A 143 -6.23 14.64 26.21
C GLY A 143 -5.82 15.03 24.79
N GLY A 144 -6.06 16.27 24.35
CA GLY A 144 -5.58 16.75 23.04
C GLY A 144 -4.05 16.82 22.98
N ALA A 145 -3.45 16.29 21.92
CA ALA A 145 -2.01 16.44 21.67
C ALA A 145 -1.67 17.93 21.45
N THR A 146 -1.03 18.56 22.42
CA THR A 146 -0.77 20.02 22.46
C THR A 146 0.49 20.44 21.70
N SER A 147 1.25 19.51 21.12
CA SER A 147 2.43 19.82 20.32
C SER A 147 2.63 18.89 19.13
N ALA A 148 3.34 19.36 18.10
CA ALA A 148 3.84 18.52 17.02
C ALA A 148 4.65 17.31 17.53
N MET A 149 5.21 17.40 18.74
CA MET A 149 5.95 16.30 19.37
C MET A 149 5.03 15.21 19.92
N ASP A 150 3.85 15.57 20.42
CA ASP A 150 2.86 14.60 20.90
C ASP A 150 2.17 13.87 19.73
N ALA A 151 2.12 14.52 18.58
CA ALA A 151 1.71 13.88 17.33
C ALA A 151 2.78 12.96 16.73
N MET A 152 4.05 13.00 17.18
CA MET A 152 5.12 12.20 16.59
C MET A 152 4.86 10.69 16.76
N LEU A 153 4.99 9.93 15.67
CA LEU A 153 4.80 8.48 15.68
C LEU A 153 6.08 7.76 16.10
N VAL A 154 5.98 6.93 17.14
CA VAL A 154 7.03 6.00 17.56
C VAL A 154 6.73 4.62 16.98
N TRP A 155 7.68 4.06 16.25
CA TRP A 155 7.46 2.86 15.45
C TRP A 155 7.98 1.59 16.10
N ARG A 156 7.22 0.51 15.90
CA ARG A 156 7.58 -0.87 16.22
C ARG A 156 7.48 -1.73 14.97
N TYR A 157 8.35 -2.73 14.86
CA TYR A 157 8.29 -3.77 13.84
C TYR A 157 7.90 -5.09 14.51
N LYS A 158 6.79 -5.69 14.08
CA LYS A 158 6.23 -6.92 14.68
C LYS A 158 6.12 -6.82 16.21
N GLY A 159 5.64 -5.67 16.69
CA GLY A 159 5.48 -5.37 18.12
C GLY A 159 6.78 -5.02 18.87
N ARG A 160 7.96 -5.17 18.25
CA ARG A 160 9.25 -4.88 18.90
C ARG A 160 9.74 -3.47 18.56
N PRO A 161 10.30 -2.72 19.53
CA PRO A 161 11.04 -1.51 19.22
C PRO A 161 12.19 -1.83 18.27
N VAL A 162 12.37 -0.98 17.26
CA VAL A 162 13.49 -1.10 16.32
C VAL A 162 14.19 0.24 16.20
N PRO A 163 15.53 0.28 16.29
CA PRO A 163 16.27 1.52 16.11
C PRO A 163 15.99 2.05 14.70
N MET A 164 15.81 3.36 14.54
CA MET A 164 15.64 4.00 13.23
C MET A 164 16.99 4.30 12.57
N THR A 165 17.00 4.52 11.25
CA THR A 165 18.24 4.83 10.52
C THR A 165 18.83 6.17 10.99
N PRO A 166 20.15 6.40 10.85
CA PRO A 166 20.75 7.69 11.19
C PRO A 166 20.09 8.87 10.47
N ALA A 167 19.78 8.71 9.17
CA ALA A 167 19.06 9.72 8.39
C ALA A 167 17.66 10.04 8.95
N TYR A 168 16.92 9.01 9.40
CA TYR A 168 15.64 9.22 10.08
C TYR A 168 15.83 10.01 11.37
N ARG A 169 16.82 9.65 12.20
CA ARG A 169 17.08 10.31 13.48
C ARG A 169 17.51 11.77 13.30
N ALA A 170 18.33 12.05 12.28
CA ALA A 170 18.71 13.42 11.93
C ALA A 170 17.48 14.26 11.53
N ALA A 171 16.60 13.70 10.69
CA ALA A 171 15.34 14.36 10.33
C ALA A 171 14.43 14.56 11.55
N GLU A 172 14.37 13.59 12.46
CA GLU A 172 13.60 13.69 13.70
C GLU A 172 14.13 14.81 14.60
N ALA A 173 15.46 14.88 14.78
CA ALA A 173 16.12 15.93 15.55
C ALA A 173 15.87 17.32 14.94
N ALA A 174 15.94 17.45 13.61
CA ALA A 174 15.63 18.70 12.92
C ALA A 174 14.17 19.13 13.12
N MET A 175 13.22 18.19 13.09
CA MET A 175 11.81 18.48 13.40
C MET A 175 11.62 18.93 14.86
N ARG A 176 12.29 18.27 15.80
CA ARG A 176 12.29 18.63 17.23
C ARG A 176 12.83 20.05 17.44
N ALA A 177 13.97 20.38 16.83
CA ALA A 177 14.59 21.69 16.92
C ALA A 177 13.68 22.81 16.35
N ARG A 178 13.03 22.57 15.21
CA ARG A 178 12.08 23.54 14.62
C ARG A 178 10.87 23.79 15.51
N ALA A 179 10.35 22.75 16.17
CA ALA A 179 9.23 22.89 17.10
C ALA A 179 9.60 23.68 18.35
N THR A 180 10.84 23.53 18.86
CA THR A 180 11.33 24.34 19.98
C THR A 180 11.58 25.79 19.62
N SER A 181 12.06 26.09 18.40
CA SER A 181 12.29 27.48 17.94
C SER A 181 11.00 28.25 17.65
N ASN A 182 9.89 27.55 17.34
CA ASN A 182 8.59 28.16 17.03
C ASN A 182 7.66 28.29 18.25
N ALA A 183 8.10 27.95 19.46
CA ALA A 183 7.30 28.15 20.67
C ALA A 183 7.08 29.66 20.91
N PRO A 184 5.85 30.12 21.23
CA PRO A 184 5.56 31.53 21.46
C PRO A 184 6.19 31.96 22.79
N GLY A 185 7.41 32.49 22.71
CA GLY A 185 8.17 32.90 23.89
C GLY A 185 9.64 33.15 23.58
N GLN A 186 9.92 33.97 22.56
CA GLN A 186 11.22 34.60 22.32
C GLN A 186 11.12 35.63 21.16
N ARG A 187 10.23 36.61 21.30
CA ARG A 187 10.47 37.95 20.71
C ARG A 187 10.62 38.89 21.90
N GLY A 188 11.85 38.97 22.40
CA GLY A 188 12.24 39.96 23.39
C GLY A 188 12.87 41.14 22.68
N ALA A 189 12.24 42.31 22.82
CA ALA A 189 12.81 43.65 22.98
C ALA A 189 11.63 44.64 23.03
#